data_AF-A0A7X5REP2-F1
#
_entry.id   AF-A0A7X5REP2-F1
#
_cell.length_a   1.000
_cell.length_b   1.000
_cell.length_c   1.000
_cell.angle_alpha   90.00
_cell.angle_beta   90.00
_cell.angle_gamma   90.00
#
_symmetry.space_group_name_H-M   'P 1'
#
loop_
_entity.id
_entity.type
_entity.pdbx_description
1 polymer ?
#
loop_
_entity_poly.entity_id
_entity_poly.type
_entity_poly.pdbx_seq_one_letter_code
_entity_poly.pdbx_strand_id
1 'polypeptide(L)'
;MCMYLVDGMYLGNRLIGYEMYESKVFGFSGMSEKQVISKLKRGERVYGFILGEEDGKEVLKLDVEGFNMTNLQIKSGVNTLNWLNEDNGSDMNMELIVVAVSGDKKKVYETVNARHARVSYSEDKLKMMMELGVPVAGVRLEKNKLVACEGVEIISNEEEVKEGA
;
A
#
# COMPACT_ATOMS: atom_id res chain seq x y z
N MET A 1 12.88 -7.18 3.49
CA MET A 1 11.54 -7.61 3.96
C MET A 1 10.70 -6.36 4.01
N CYS A 2 9.70 -6.25 3.14
CA CYS A 2 8.86 -5.07 3.06
C CYS A 2 7.51 -5.35 3.72
N MET A 3 7.05 -4.37 4.49
CA MET A 3 5.77 -4.40 5.19
C MET A 3 4.97 -3.20 4.69
N TYR A 4 3.75 -3.46 4.25
CA TYR A 4 2.91 -2.46 3.60
C TYR A 4 1.63 -2.28 4.39
N LEU A 5 1.28 -1.03 4.67
CA LEU A 5 -0.02 -0.68 5.23
C LEU A 5 -1.13 -1.05 4.26
N VAL A 6 -2.17 -1.70 4.77
CA VAL A 6 -3.31 -2.14 3.97
C VAL A 6 -4.60 -1.45 4.39
N ASP A 7 -4.89 -1.41 5.69
CA ASP A 7 -6.05 -0.70 6.23
C ASP A 7 -5.90 -0.37 7.72
N GLY A 8 -6.79 0.48 8.21
CA GLY A 8 -7.03 0.72 9.63
C GLY A 8 -8.15 -0.16 10.17
N MET A 9 -7.92 -0.78 11.33
CA MET A 9 -8.91 -1.58 12.03
C MET A 9 -9.50 -0.80 13.19
N TYR A 10 -10.82 -0.70 13.22
CA TYR A 10 -11.61 -0.02 14.23
C TYR A 10 -12.62 -0.98 14.86
N LEU A 11 -12.93 -0.74 16.13
CA LEU A 11 -14.07 -1.32 16.83
C LEU A 11 -15.03 -0.19 17.19
N GLY A 12 -16.09 -0.02 16.38
CA GLY A 12 -16.87 1.21 16.41
C GLY A 12 -15.98 2.40 16.02
N ASN A 13 -15.87 3.40 16.89
CA ASN A 13 -15.03 4.59 16.65
C ASN A 13 -13.61 4.48 17.21
N ARG A 14 -13.24 3.35 17.82
CA ARG A 14 -11.93 3.17 18.45
C ARG A 14 -10.98 2.44 17.50
N LEU A 15 -9.88 3.09 17.12
CA LEU A 15 -8.76 2.42 16.44
C LEU A 15 -8.21 1.30 17.33
N ILE A 16 -8.13 0.08 16.81
CA ILE A 16 -7.55 -1.08 17.48
C ILE A 16 -6.21 -1.50 16.88
N GLY A 17 -5.90 -1.05 15.67
CA GLY A 17 -4.64 -1.30 15.00
C GLY A 17 -4.76 -1.12 13.50
N TYR A 18 -3.79 -1.68 12.79
CA TYR A 18 -3.67 -1.63 11.35
C TYR A 18 -3.39 -3.03 10.82
N GLU A 19 -3.87 -3.29 9.62
CA GLU A 19 -3.51 -4.50 8.90
C GLU A 19 -2.35 -4.22 7.95
N MET A 20 -1.38 -5.12 7.95
CA MET A 20 -0.16 -5.02 7.17
C MET A 20 -0.02 -6.24 6.26
N TYR A 21 0.50 -6.03 5.06
CA TYR A 21 0.94 -7.11 4.17
C TYR A 21 2.46 -7.30 4.26
N GLU A 22 2.91 -8.54 4.38
CA GLU A 22 4.32 -8.91 4.44
C GLU A 22 4.76 -9.66 3.18
N SER A 23 5.61 -9.05 2.34
CA SER A 23 5.91 -9.59 1.00
C SER A 23 6.56 -10.97 1.01
N LYS A 24 7.42 -11.27 1.97
CA LYS A 24 8.18 -12.53 2.00
C LYS A 24 7.32 -13.75 2.31
N VAL A 25 6.33 -13.59 3.19
CA VAL A 25 5.43 -14.68 3.63
C VAL A 25 4.08 -14.63 2.93
N PHE A 26 3.87 -13.62 2.08
CA PHE A 26 2.63 -13.37 1.36
C PHE A 26 1.39 -13.37 2.28
N GLY A 27 1.56 -12.87 3.50
CA GLY A 27 0.59 -12.94 4.59
C GLY A 27 0.16 -11.56 5.07
N PHE A 28 -1.02 -11.51 5.70
CA PHE A 28 -1.54 -10.33 6.36
C PHE A 28 -1.39 -10.48 7.88
N SER A 29 -0.92 -9.44 8.55
CA SER A 29 -0.72 -9.41 9.99
C SER A 29 -1.24 -8.11 10.60
N GLY A 30 -1.83 -8.21 11.79
CA GLY A 30 -2.33 -7.05 12.53
C GLY A 30 -1.25 -6.46 13.43
N MET A 31 -1.15 -5.13 13.46
CA MET A 31 -0.27 -4.40 14.37
C MET A 31 -1.01 -3.27 15.08
N SER A 32 -0.75 -3.13 16.38
CA SER A 32 -1.16 -1.93 17.10
C SER A 32 -0.35 -0.72 16.65
N GLU A 33 -0.93 0.48 16.77
CA GLU A 33 -0.24 1.75 16.50
C GLU A 33 1.11 1.85 17.23
N LYS A 34 1.15 1.45 18.52
CA LYS A 34 2.39 1.44 19.31
C LYS A 34 3.48 0.56 18.70
N GLN A 35 3.13 -0.59 18.12
CA GLN A 35 4.09 -1.48 17.46
C GLN A 35 4.62 -0.84 16.17
N VAL A 36 3.77 -0.18 15.40
CA VAL A 36 4.17 0.54 14.18
C VAL A 36 5.11 1.69 14.50
N ILE A 37 4.75 2.55 15.45
CA ILE A 37 5.62 3.66 15.92
C ILE A 37 6.96 3.11 16.40
N SER A 38 6.94 2.04 17.20
CA SER A 38 8.16 1.41 17.71
C SER A 38 9.08 0.88 16.60
N LYS A 39 8.52 0.33 15.52
CA LYS A 39 9.29 -0.10 14.33
C LYS A 39 9.93 1.10 13.62
N LEU A 40 9.14 2.14 13.33
CA LEU A 40 9.63 3.34 12.65
C LEU A 40 10.78 4.01 13.45
N LYS A 41 10.67 4.05 14.78
CA LYS A 41 11.74 4.58 15.67
C LYS A 41 13.04 3.78 15.63
N ARG A 42 12.97 2.47 15.35
CA ARG A 42 14.17 1.63 15.18
C ARG A 42 14.78 1.75 13.77
N GLY A 43 14.21 2.60 12.92
CA GLY A 43 14.61 2.73 11.52
C GLY A 43 14.08 1.59 10.63
N GLU A 44 13.19 0.75 11.14
CA GLU A 44 12.48 -0.22 10.29
C GLU A 44 11.44 0.53 9.43
N ARG A 45 11.22 0.07 8.19
CA ARG A 45 10.21 0.64 7.29
C ARG A 45 8.87 -0.07 7.44
N VAL A 46 7.81 0.72 7.52
CA VAL A 46 6.42 0.29 7.31
C VAL A 46 5.88 1.19 6.21
N TYR A 47 5.87 0.69 4.98
CA TYR A 47 5.50 1.47 3.80
C TYR A 47 4.03 1.86 3.89
N GLY A 48 3.76 3.16 3.69
CA GLY A 48 2.44 3.76 3.90
C GLY A 48 2.34 4.64 5.15
N PHE A 49 3.27 4.52 6.11
CA PHE A 49 3.34 5.40 7.28
C PHE A 49 4.69 6.11 7.43
N ILE A 50 4.63 7.35 7.93
CA ILE A 50 5.73 8.10 8.50
C ILE A 50 5.40 8.54 9.93
N LEU A 51 6.44 8.82 10.72
CA LEU A 51 6.27 9.48 12.01
C LEU A 51 6.00 10.96 11.78
N GLY A 52 4.95 11.47 12.41
CA GLY A 52 4.67 12.89 12.52
C GLY A 52 4.47 13.31 13.97
N GLU A 53 4.22 14.59 14.16
CA GLU A 53 3.90 15.18 15.44
C GLU A 53 2.61 16.01 15.31
N GLU A 54 1.72 15.87 16.29
CA GLU A 54 0.49 16.66 16.47
C GLU A 54 0.30 16.94 17.96
N ASP A 55 0.10 18.21 18.34
CA ASP A 55 -0.07 18.65 19.72
C ASP A 55 1.01 18.13 20.70
N GLY A 56 2.27 18.07 20.24
CA GLY A 56 3.40 17.56 21.02
C GLY A 56 3.38 16.04 21.25
N LYS A 57 2.52 15.31 20.54
CA LYS A 57 2.44 13.85 20.57
C LYS A 57 2.84 13.27 19.22
N GLU A 58 3.59 12.19 19.28
CA GLU A 58 3.92 11.42 18.08
C GLU A 58 2.68 10.71 17.56
N VAL A 59 2.45 10.86 16.26
CA VAL A 59 1.33 10.26 15.54
C VAL A 59 1.83 9.60 14.26
N LEU A 60 1.07 8.64 13.75
CA LEU A 60 1.31 8.09 12.41
C LEU A 60 0.62 8.98 11.38
N LYS A 61 1.36 9.37 10.34
CA LYS A 61 0.81 10.07 9.17
C LYS A 61 1.01 9.20 7.94
N LEU A 62 0.06 9.25 7.00
CA LEU A 62 0.21 8.54 5.75
C LEU A 62 1.42 9.08 4.98
N ASP A 63 2.19 8.18 4.39
CA ASP A 63 3.38 8.53 3.61
C ASP A 63 3.00 9.01 2.20
N VAL A 64 2.44 10.21 2.14
CA VAL A 64 1.94 10.84 0.90
C VAL A 64 3.08 11.11 -0.08
N GLU A 65 4.30 11.42 0.40
CA GLU A 65 5.45 11.86 -0.40
C GLU A 65 6.46 10.73 -0.70
N GLY A 66 6.68 9.79 0.21
CA GLY A 66 7.57 8.65 -0.01
C GLY A 66 6.89 7.51 -0.77
N PHE A 67 5.71 7.10 -0.31
CA PHE A 67 5.03 5.88 -0.80
C PHE A 67 3.74 6.14 -1.58
N ASN A 68 3.34 7.40 -1.76
CA ASN A 68 2.10 7.80 -2.43
C ASN A 68 0.83 7.27 -1.72
N MET A 69 0.88 7.17 -0.39
CA MET A 69 -0.26 6.76 0.43
C MET A 69 -1.14 7.98 0.70
N THR A 70 -2.13 8.23 -0.17
CA THR A 70 -2.95 9.47 -0.14
C THR A 70 -4.25 9.33 0.65
N ASN A 71 -4.73 8.11 0.83
CA ASN A 71 -5.86 7.77 1.69
C ASN A 71 -5.62 6.38 2.29
N LEU A 72 -6.54 5.92 3.13
CA LEU A 72 -6.50 4.61 3.75
C LEU A 72 -7.92 4.07 3.88
N GLN A 73 -8.14 2.79 3.57
CA GLN A 73 -9.41 2.14 3.91
C GLN A 73 -9.48 1.79 5.41
N ILE A 74 -10.68 1.83 5.99
CA ILE A 74 -10.94 1.46 7.39
C ILE A 74 -12.02 0.39 7.50
N LYS A 75 -11.80 -0.56 8.41
CA LYS A 75 -12.75 -1.62 8.79
C LYS A 75 -13.24 -1.36 10.21
N SER A 76 -14.53 -1.09 10.42
CA SER A 76 -15.09 -0.78 11.76
C SER A 76 -16.12 -1.79 12.29
N GLY A 77 -16.49 -2.78 11.47
CA GLY A 77 -17.47 -3.83 11.74
C GLY A 77 -17.49 -4.93 10.67
N VAL A 78 -18.44 -5.86 10.78
CA VAL A 78 -18.54 -7.02 9.87
C VAL A 78 -18.85 -6.55 8.45
N ASN A 79 -17.96 -6.89 7.51
CA ASN A 79 -18.07 -6.55 6.10
C ASN A 79 -18.19 -5.04 5.81
N THR A 80 -17.69 -4.20 6.72
CA THR A 80 -17.56 -2.75 6.48
C THR A 80 -16.19 -2.44 5.91
N LEU A 81 -16.16 -1.56 4.91
CA LEU A 81 -14.94 -0.98 4.39
C LEU A 81 -15.29 0.44 3.97
N ASN A 82 -14.74 1.43 4.65
CA ASN A 82 -14.99 2.85 4.36
C ASN A 82 -13.65 3.55 4.11
N TRP A 83 -13.69 4.78 3.62
CA TRP A 83 -12.50 5.60 3.53
C TRP A 83 -12.20 6.29 4.86
N LEU A 84 -10.92 6.43 5.21
CA LEU A 84 -10.49 7.26 6.32
C LEU A 84 -10.85 8.73 6.06
N ASN A 85 -10.58 9.20 4.83
CA ASN A 85 -11.09 10.46 4.32
C ASN A 85 -12.18 10.17 3.26
N GLU A 86 -13.45 10.34 3.61
CA GLU A 86 -14.59 10.07 2.73
C GLU A 86 -14.69 11.06 1.56
N ASP A 87 -14.13 12.26 1.68
CA ASP A 87 -14.16 13.30 0.64
C ASP A 87 -12.98 13.20 -0.35
N ASN A 88 -12.38 12.02 -0.52
CA ASN A 88 -11.18 11.84 -1.36
C ASN A 88 -11.44 11.90 -2.88
N GLY A 89 -12.69 12.09 -3.31
CA GLY A 89 -13.07 12.19 -4.72
C GLY A 89 -13.06 10.86 -5.49
N SER A 90 -12.93 9.71 -4.81
CA SER A 90 -13.01 8.39 -5.42
C SER A 90 -14.43 7.83 -5.35
N ASP A 91 -15.09 7.68 -6.50
CA ASP A 91 -16.39 7.00 -6.61
C ASP A 91 -16.28 5.48 -6.36
N MET A 92 -15.05 4.95 -6.36
CA MET A 92 -14.76 3.55 -6.10
C MET A 92 -14.28 3.35 -4.66
N ASN A 93 -14.88 2.40 -3.95
CA ASN A 93 -14.46 2.01 -2.60
C ASN A 93 -13.42 0.87 -2.63
N MET A 94 -12.27 1.18 -3.20
CA MET A 94 -11.14 0.27 -3.33
C MET A 94 -9.84 1.06 -3.28
N GLU A 95 -8.88 0.56 -2.52
CA GLU A 95 -7.49 1.00 -2.55
C GLU A 95 -6.63 -0.08 -3.19
N LEU A 96 -5.57 0.31 -3.89
CA LEU A 96 -4.56 -0.62 -4.41
C LEU A 96 -3.17 -0.23 -3.91
N ILE A 97 -2.49 -1.16 -3.26
CA ILE A 97 -1.12 -0.98 -2.80
C ILE A 97 -0.21 -1.80 -3.70
N VAL A 98 0.58 -1.15 -4.55
CA VAL A 98 1.56 -1.84 -5.39
C VAL A 98 2.71 -2.32 -4.51
N VAL A 99 3.00 -3.62 -4.55
CA VAL A 99 4.04 -4.26 -3.74
C VAL A 99 5.20 -4.80 -4.57
N ALA A 100 4.96 -5.08 -5.85
CA ALA A 100 6.00 -5.50 -6.79
C ALA A 100 5.68 -5.04 -8.21
N VAL A 101 6.73 -4.85 -9.01
CA VAL A 101 6.66 -4.60 -10.45
C VAL A 101 7.60 -5.57 -11.16
N SER A 102 7.07 -6.28 -12.14
CA SER A 102 7.83 -7.22 -12.97
C SER A 102 7.74 -6.89 -14.46
N GLY A 103 8.73 -7.33 -15.22
CA GLY A 103 8.78 -7.22 -16.68
C GLY A 103 9.34 -5.90 -17.21
N ASP A 104 10.21 -5.99 -18.22
CA ASP A 104 10.98 -4.84 -18.71
C ASP A 104 10.21 -3.98 -19.72
N LYS A 105 9.57 -4.63 -20.71
CA LYS A 105 8.83 -3.95 -21.80
C LYS A 105 7.34 -3.79 -21.51
N LYS A 106 6.75 -4.79 -20.86
CA LYS A 106 5.34 -4.82 -20.45
C LYS A 106 5.30 -5.02 -18.95
N LYS A 107 5.30 -3.90 -18.23
CA LYS A 107 5.27 -3.93 -16.76
C LYS A 107 3.97 -4.50 -16.25
N VAL A 108 4.09 -5.41 -15.30
CA VAL A 108 2.99 -5.98 -14.52
C VAL A 108 3.17 -5.53 -13.08
N TYR A 109 2.10 -5.00 -12.50
CA TYR A 109 2.10 -4.42 -11.16
C TYR A 109 1.29 -5.33 -10.26
N GLU A 110 1.95 -5.94 -9.27
CA GLU A 110 1.29 -6.74 -8.25
C GLU A 110 0.79 -5.82 -7.13
N THR A 111 -0.49 -5.96 -6.80
CA THR A 111 -1.16 -5.14 -5.81
C THR A 111 -1.79 -5.98 -4.72
N VAL A 112 -1.89 -5.39 -3.53
CA VAL A 112 -2.71 -5.89 -2.42
C VAL A 112 -3.77 -4.85 -2.04
N ASN A 113 -4.82 -5.28 -1.35
CA ASN A 113 -5.84 -4.38 -0.83
C ASN A 113 -6.46 -4.86 0.48
N ALA A 114 -7.31 -4.02 1.07
CA ALA A 114 -8.01 -4.26 2.33
C ALA A 114 -8.96 -5.48 2.33
N ARG A 115 -9.23 -6.08 1.17
CA ARG A 115 -9.99 -7.34 1.08
C ARG A 115 -9.10 -8.58 1.02
N HIS A 116 -7.81 -8.43 1.33
CA HIS A 116 -6.77 -9.45 1.21
C HIS A 116 -6.61 -9.99 -0.21
N ALA A 117 -7.09 -9.25 -1.22
CA ALA A 117 -6.91 -9.65 -2.60
C ALA A 117 -5.47 -9.36 -3.02
N ARG A 118 -4.87 -10.29 -3.77
CA ARG A 118 -3.60 -10.12 -4.46
C ARG A 118 -3.88 -10.19 -5.95
N VAL A 119 -3.70 -9.09 -6.65
CA VAL A 119 -4.12 -8.96 -8.05
C VAL A 119 -3.05 -8.23 -8.84
N SER A 120 -2.79 -8.71 -10.06
CA SER A 120 -1.85 -8.09 -10.99
C SER A 120 -2.58 -7.23 -12.00
N TYR A 121 -2.05 -6.04 -12.27
CA TYR A 121 -2.57 -5.09 -13.23
C TYR A 121 -1.51 -4.71 -14.27
N SER A 122 -1.95 -4.36 -15.48
CA SER A 122 -1.09 -3.66 -16.44
C SER A 122 -0.97 -2.19 -16.08
N GLU A 123 0.07 -1.52 -16.59
CA GLU A 123 0.28 -0.09 -16.37
C GLU A 123 -0.96 0.74 -16.77
N ASP A 124 -1.55 0.46 -17.94
CA ASP A 124 -2.72 1.19 -18.45
C ASP A 124 -3.96 1.03 -17.55
N LYS A 125 -4.17 -0.17 -16.98
CA LYS A 125 -5.27 -0.40 -16.05
C LYS A 125 -5.08 0.37 -14.75
N LEU A 126 -3.86 0.40 -14.21
CA LEU A 126 -3.59 1.19 -13.00
C LEU A 126 -3.73 2.69 -13.25
N LYS A 127 -3.23 3.19 -14.39
CA LYS A 127 -3.43 4.60 -14.78
C LYS A 127 -4.90 4.95 -14.87
N MET A 128 -5.71 4.10 -15.50
CA MET A 128 -7.15 4.28 -15.57
C MET A 128 -7.78 4.32 -14.18
N MET A 129 -7.38 3.44 -13.26
CA MET A 129 -7.87 3.47 -11.88
C MET A 129 -7.50 4.80 -11.18
N MET A 130 -6.25 5.25 -11.31
CA MET A 130 -5.80 6.52 -10.74
C MET A 130 -6.55 7.73 -11.34
N GLU A 131 -6.86 7.70 -12.64
CA GLU A 131 -7.65 8.74 -13.32
C GLU A 131 -9.10 8.78 -12.82
N LEU A 132 -9.66 7.62 -12.44
CA LEU A 132 -10.97 7.51 -11.79
C LEU A 132 -10.94 7.87 -10.29
N GLY A 133 -9.82 8.38 -9.78
CA GLY A 133 -9.68 8.80 -8.38
C GLY A 133 -9.35 7.68 -7.39
N VAL A 134 -9.17 6.43 -7.85
CA VAL A 134 -8.80 5.31 -6.99
C VAL A 134 -7.43 5.59 -6.35
N PRO A 135 -7.31 5.57 -5.01
CA PRO A 135 -6.02 5.66 -4.34
C PRO A 135 -5.13 4.46 -4.71
N VAL A 136 -3.97 4.77 -5.31
CA VAL A 136 -2.96 3.77 -5.67
C VAL A 136 -1.62 4.14 -5.02
N ALA A 137 -1.24 3.37 -4.00
CA ALA A 137 0.02 3.52 -3.29
C ALA A 137 1.14 2.65 -3.91
N GLY A 138 2.39 2.97 -3.58
CA GLY A 138 3.58 2.27 -4.08
C GLY A 138 4.05 2.69 -5.48
N VAL A 139 3.26 3.47 -6.21
CA VAL A 139 3.65 4.06 -7.49
C VAL A 139 3.19 5.51 -7.59
N ARG A 140 3.87 6.29 -8.43
CA ARG A 140 3.46 7.65 -8.82
C ARG A 140 3.32 7.75 -10.33
N LEU A 141 2.39 8.60 -10.76
CA LEU A 141 2.28 8.98 -12.16
C LEU A 141 3.19 10.17 -12.44
N GLU A 142 4.29 9.94 -13.15
CA GLU A 142 5.23 10.98 -13.57
C GLU A 142 5.33 11.00 -15.09
N LYS A 143 5.10 12.15 -15.72
CA LYS A 143 5.18 12.31 -17.19
C LYS A 143 4.44 11.20 -17.95
N ASN A 144 3.25 10.84 -17.46
CA ASN A 144 2.41 9.77 -18.00
C ASN A 144 3.02 8.35 -17.92
N LYS A 145 3.90 8.08 -16.96
CA LYS A 145 4.45 6.75 -16.66
C LYS A 145 4.35 6.45 -15.18
N LEU A 146 4.11 5.18 -14.84
CA LEU A 146 4.15 4.75 -13.44
C LEU A 146 5.60 4.50 -13.00
N VAL A 147 6.04 5.27 -12.02
CA VAL A 147 7.33 5.15 -11.34
C VAL A 147 7.08 4.48 -9.99
N ALA A 148 7.82 3.42 -9.69
CA ALA A 148 7.72 2.71 -8.41
C ALA A 148 8.38 3.52 -7.29
N CYS A 149 7.71 3.59 -6.14
CA CYS A 149 8.22 4.22 -4.93
C CYS A 149 9.27 3.34 -4.23
N GLU A 150 9.99 3.92 -3.26
CA GLU A 150 10.85 3.13 -2.35
C GLU A 150 10.02 2.01 -1.70
N GLY A 151 10.59 0.81 -1.64
CA GLY A 151 9.97 -0.35 -1.00
C GLY A 151 9.30 -1.32 -1.94
N VAL A 152 8.80 -0.86 -3.09
CA VAL A 152 8.22 -1.74 -4.10
C VAL A 152 9.31 -2.61 -4.72
N GLU A 153 9.05 -3.92 -4.74
CA GLU A 153 9.99 -4.90 -5.27
C GLU A 153 10.08 -4.82 -6.80
N ILE A 154 11.28 -4.71 -7.34
CA ILE A 154 11.51 -4.70 -8.79
C ILE A 154 12.06 -6.06 -9.20
N ILE A 155 11.26 -6.81 -9.95
CA ILE A 155 11.61 -8.16 -10.42
C ILE A 155 12.03 -8.03 -11.89
N SER A 156 13.34 -7.95 -12.12
CA SER A 156 13.91 -8.06 -13.46
C SER A 156 13.88 -9.53 -13.91
N ASN A 157 13.51 -9.78 -15.17
CA ASN A 157 13.61 -11.11 -15.76
C ASN A 157 15.08 -11.41 -16.09
N GLU A 158 15.92 -11.64 -15.07
CA GLU A 158 17.27 -12.20 -15.21
C GLU A 158 17.35 -13.66 -14.75
N GLU A 159 16.23 -14.40 -14.87
CA GLU A 159 16.32 -15.84 -15.12
C GLU A 159 16.14 -16.04 -16.63
N GLU A 160 17.24 -15.90 -17.37
CA GLU A 160 17.45 -16.75 -18.54
C GLU A 160 17.15 -18.18 -18.07
N VAL A 161 16.06 -18.75 -18.59
CA VAL A 161 15.89 -20.19 -18.63
C VAL A 161 17.14 -20.73 -19.28
N LYS A 162 18.08 -21.22 -18.47
CA LYS A 162 19.20 -22.02 -18.96
C LYS A 162 18.59 -23.14 -19.79
N GLU A 163 18.97 -23.15 -21.05
CA GLU A 163 18.67 -24.20 -22.01
C GLU A 163 18.80 -25.58 -21.36
N GLY A 164 17.72 -26.34 -21.42
CA GLY A 164 17.71 -27.79 -21.19
C GLY A 164 17.30 -28.44 -22.50
N ALA A 165 18.29 -29.07 -23.14
CA ALA A 165 18.23 -29.81 -24.40
C ALA A 165 17.16 -30.92 -24.47
#